data_AF-I4B7Q2-F1
#
_entry.id   AF-I4B7Q2-F1
#
_cell.length_a   1.000
_cell.length_b   1.000
_cell.length_c   1.000
_cell.angle_alpha   90.00
_cell.angle_beta   90.00
_cell.angle_gamma   90.00
#
_symmetry.space_group_name_H-M   'P 1'
#
loop_
_entity.id
_entity.type
_entity.pdbx_description
1 polymer ?
#
loop_
_entity_poly.entity_id
_entity_poly.type
_entity_poly.pdbx_seq_one_letter_code
_entity_poly.pdbx_strand_id
1 'polypeptide(L)'
;MSTCRNDRRPRLSNLPPQIAAPGLNVLEIFPTESPQTAKKSVPIAESELYTELTDQLLNVFYPKECCGKKLTQVDGKRDLMLRCPDCHKQQSRLVGTPLHHLKLGRWMFGLVLREMVIQHPNVVTTAQIQRRLGITTESALRLKRRIQVFASTHIEQMQKRLYEVLAQTFEGFDLPKDTEADLSELSREVPIPQADTVVLYSCSQRANKGRKRYKRKGQTSSIYRSQSLGGEQMGTLVNTFGIRQGPAFFDSISDQKMNTLNPLIRKYMPHNTPIFTDMGYRAFTGKNHRMVNHNARSKDKRYKFARNRWSKKGVNCNVAEGLNALVKQSFTAYRWINPKYSQLYLNEFAFIRNLKHFDILELIEQKKEAVPHKYQGRAQENRTNPAAHHRASQKPLPAASERAPAVRGLNKEMMSAQASYRISDQVRQWEFEALTLIEIQELNSKAKQEAAQSKLEAEPNPLLRARLQKLQDTRSCWIESRPTKDQRRKQRAFEVLAEKVWEALPQESYLEFRELADQLEISTRSFFRILPVLQGHGLIEMRSLNRDTRSKHGKSYDIRRIGTVLVPILYVMPKEMGHRFARIWENQIASVK
;
A
#
# COMPACT_ATOMS: atom_id res chain seq x y z
N MET A 1 -10.53 49.14 -8.42
CA MET A 1 -10.69 48.53 -7.09
C MET A 1 -10.42 47.04 -7.20
N SER A 2 -9.16 46.65 -6.97
CA SER A 2 -8.65 45.28 -7.06
C SER A 2 -8.78 44.58 -5.71
N THR A 3 -9.58 43.52 -5.65
CA THR A 3 -9.66 42.66 -4.46
C THR A 3 -8.57 41.59 -4.54
N CYS A 4 -7.43 41.87 -3.90
CA CYS A 4 -6.41 40.88 -3.57
C CYS A 4 -7.05 39.78 -2.71
N ARG A 5 -7.20 38.58 -3.28
CA ARG A 5 -7.45 37.37 -2.50
C ARG A 5 -6.14 37.00 -1.80
N ASN A 6 -6.20 36.95 -0.47
CA ASN A 6 -5.15 36.49 0.43
C ASN A 6 -4.61 35.12 0.01
N ASP A 7 -3.48 35.10 -0.70
CA ASP A 7 -2.57 33.96 -0.71
C ASP A 7 -1.96 33.87 0.69
N ARG A 8 -2.58 33.06 1.56
CA ARG A 8 -1.96 32.64 2.82
C ARG A 8 -0.74 31.77 2.45
N ARG A 9 0.42 32.40 2.28
CA ARG A 9 1.71 31.69 2.34
C ARG A 9 1.73 30.89 3.64
N PRO A 10 2.15 29.61 3.64
CA PRO A 10 2.28 28.86 4.88
C PRO A 10 3.17 29.64 5.85
N ARG A 11 2.89 29.55 7.16
CA ARG A 11 3.80 30.03 8.20
C ARG A 11 5.10 29.20 8.09
N LEU A 12 6.03 29.67 7.26
CA LEU A 12 7.36 29.08 7.03
C LEU A 12 8.20 29.04 8.31
N SER A 13 7.77 29.72 9.38
CA SER A 13 8.36 29.66 10.73
C SER A 13 8.07 28.36 11.49
N ASN A 14 7.20 27.48 10.98
CA ASN A 14 6.82 26.21 11.63
C ASN A 14 7.30 24.97 10.85
N LEU A 15 8.17 25.13 9.84
CA LEU A 15 8.90 23.99 9.30
C LEU A 15 9.71 23.38 10.45
N PRO A 16 9.60 22.07 10.72
CA PRO A 16 10.30 21.51 11.86
C PRO A 16 11.80 21.79 11.69
N PRO A 17 12.49 22.35 12.70
CA PRO A 17 13.91 22.06 12.82
C PRO A 17 14.01 20.54 12.77
N GLN A 18 15.01 20.04 12.03
CA GLN A 18 15.43 18.64 11.91
C GLN A 18 14.59 17.66 12.74
N ILE A 19 13.99 16.63 12.12
CA ILE A 19 13.39 15.48 12.85
C ILE A 19 14.51 14.74 13.61
N ALA A 20 14.98 15.39 14.65
CA ALA A 20 16.06 15.11 15.56
C ALA A 20 15.57 15.75 16.86
N ALA A 21 14.58 15.10 17.48
CA ALA A 21 14.25 15.41 18.86
C ALA A 21 15.49 15.09 19.70
N PRO A 22 15.96 16.00 20.57
CA PRO A 22 17.01 15.71 21.52
C PRO A 22 16.40 14.86 22.64
N GLY A 23 16.50 13.55 22.48
CA GLY A 23 16.00 12.56 23.42
C GLY A 23 16.58 11.19 23.08
N LEU A 24 16.81 10.38 24.12
CA LEU A 24 17.74 9.25 24.16
C LEU A 24 17.79 8.42 22.86
N ASN A 25 18.83 8.61 22.06
CA ASN A 25 19.02 7.84 20.83
C ASN A 25 19.33 6.37 21.22
N VAL A 26 18.87 5.36 20.47
CA VAL A 26 19.37 3.98 20.69
C VAL A 26 20.89 3.89 20.50
N LEU A 27 21.47 4.84 19.77
CA LEU A 27 22.92 5.04 19.70
C LEU A 27 23.56 5.48 21.03
N GLU A 28 22.80 6.04 21.98
CA GLU A 28 23.27 6.32 23.35
C GLU A 28 23.25 5.07 24.23
N ILE A 29 22.39 4.09 23.91
CA ILE A 29 22.36 2.76 24.56
C ILE A 29 23.56 1.91 24.12
N PHE A 30 24.12 2.15 22.93
CA PHE A 30 25.21 1.35 22.37
C PHE A 30 26.47 2.19 22.12
N PRO A 31 27.60 1.97 22.83
CA PRO A 31 28.82 2.75 22.62
C PRO A 31 29.32 2.69 21.16
N THR A 32 29.84 3.80 20.65
CA THR A 32 30.12 4.06 19.22
C THR A 32 31.46 3.53 18.69
N GLU A 33 32.21 2.74 19.45
CA GLU A 33 33.53 2.26 19.01
C GLU A 33 33.46 1.17 17.94
N SER A 34 34.24 1.39 16.87
CA SER A 34 34.34 0.55 15.67
C SER A 34 35.07 -0.78 15.94
N PRO A 35 34.49 -1.95 15.61
CA PRO A 35 35.14 -3.23 15.81
C PRO A 35 35.96 -3.63 14.57
N GLN A 36 37.04 -2.89 14.26
CA GLN A 36 37.95 -3.29 13.18
C GLN A 36 38.98 -4.37 13.60
N THR A 37 38.93 -4.84 14.86
CA THR A 37 39.77 -5.95 15.34
C THR A 37 39.03 -6.81 16.37
N ALA A 38 38.00 -7.55 15.95
CA ALA A 38 37.22 -8.40 16.86
C ALA A 38 37.85 -9.80 17.04
N LYS A 39 38.24 -10.14 18.28
CA LYS A 39 38.71 -11.48 18.70
C LYS A 39 37.60 -12.53 18.58
N LYS A 40 37.98 -13.80 18.42
CA LYS A 40 37.08 -14.98 18.23
C LYS A 40 36.17 -15.29 19.45
N SER A 41 36.48 -14.75 20.62
CA SER A 41 35.66 -14.86 21.83
C SER A 41 35.27 -13.47 22.34
N VAL A 42 34.00 -13.31 22.69
CA VAL A 42 33.49 -12.10 23.37
C VAL A 42 33.91 -12.20 24.85
N PRO A 43 34.67 -11.23 25.39
CA PRO A 43 35.06 -11.23 26.80
C PRO A 43 33.85 -11.24 27.74
N ILE A 44 34.00 -11.79 28.95
CA ILE A 44 32.92 -11.90 29.94
C ILE A 44 32.30 -10.53 30.26
N ALA A 45 33.12 -9.49 30.47
CA ALA A 45 32.66 -8.13 30.71
C ALA A 45 31.80 -7.55 29.57
N GLU A 46 32.11 -7.91 28.31
CA GLU A 46 31.32 -7.48 27.16
C GLU A 46 29.95 -8.20 27.14
N SER A 47 29.90 -9.47 27.57
CA SER A 47 28.64 -10.22 27.67
C SER A 47 27.71 -9.74 28.79
N GLU A 48 28.25 -9.27 29.91
CA GLU A 48 27.47 -8.68 31.00
C GLU A 48 26.85 -7.35 30.56
N LEU A 49 27.67 -6.46 29.99
CA LEU A 49 27.23 -5.18 29.43
C LEU A 49 26.05 -5.36 28.46
N TYR A 50 26.18 -6.22 27.45
CA TYR A 50 25.08 -6.42 26.50
C TYR A 50 23.87 -7.13 27.09
N THR A 51 24.01 -7.88 28.19
CA THR A 51 22.87 -8.42 28.91
C THR A 51 22.06 -7.28 29.53
N GLU A 52 22.74 -6.36 30.22
CA GLU A 52 22.11 -5.17 30.81
C GLU A 52 21.46 -4.28 29.74
N LEU A 53 22.17 -4.00 28.65
CA LEU A 53 21.61 -3.21 27.53
C LEU A 53 20.39 -3.88 26.91
N THR A 54 20.41 -5.20 26.74
CA THR A 54 19.26 -5.96 26.24
C THR A 54 18.08 -5.84 27.22
N ASP A 55 18.34 -5.87 28.51
CA ASP A 55 17.30 -5.77 29.53
C ASP A 55 16.70 -4.37 29.62
N GLN A 56 17.51 -3.33 29.51
CA GLN A 56 17.04 -1.96 29.37
C GLN A 56 16.15 -1.82 28.13
N LEU A 57 16.59 -2.36 27.00
CA LEU A 57 15.82 -2.37 25.75
C LEU A 57 14.47 -3.10 25.93
N LEU A 58 14.45 -4.26 26.60
CA LEU A 58 13.20 -4.96 26.88
C LEU A 58 12.28 -4.18 27.84
N ASN A 59 12.83 -3.52 28.86
CA ASN A 59 12.06 -2.71 29.80
C ASN A 59 11.43 -1.49 29.11
N VAL A 60 12.12 -0.95 28.11
CA VAL A 60 11.65 0.17 27.29
C VAL A 60 10.55 -0.30 26.35
N PHE A 61 10.81 -1.27 25.47
CA PHE A 61 9.87 -1.69 24.42
C PHE A 61 8.74 -2.63 24.87
N TYR A 62 8.97 -3.39 25.94
CA TYR A 62 8.04 -4.39 26.49
C TYR A 62 7.90 -4.24 28.01
N PRO A 63 7.46 -3.07 28.51
CA PRO A 63 7.37 -2.83 29.94
C PRO A 63 6.45 -3.86 30.60
N LYS A 64 6.92 -4.41 31.72
CA LYS A 64 6.11 -5.28 32.57
C LYS A 64 5.49 -4.42 33.65
N GLU A 65 4.20 -4.58 33.88
CA GLU A 65 3.46 -3.77 34.83
C GLU A 65 2.70 -4.68 35.80
N CYS A 66 2.69 -4.26 37.06
CA CYS A 66 1.92 -4.89 38.13
C CYS A 66 1.55 -3.82 39.16
N CYS A 67 0.32 -3.87 39.68
CA CYS A 67 -0.16 -2.89 40.67
C CYS A 67 -0.02 -1.41 40.21
N GLY A 68 -0.13 -1.15 38.90
CA GLY A 68 0.01 0.20 38.35
C GLY A 68 1.45 0.74 38.27
N LYS A 69 2.46 -0.07 38.63
CA LYS A 69 3.88 0.31 38.56
C LYS A 69 4.62 -0.56 37.54
N LYS A 70 5.63 0.03 36.89
CA LYS A 70 6.58 -0.70 36.04
C LYS A 70 7.49 -1.58 36.90
N LEU A 71 7.63 -2.84 36.51
CA LEU A 71 8.52 -3.80 37.14
C LEU A 71 9.93 -3.65 36.58
N THR A 72 10.87 -3.23 37.42
CA THR A 72 12.30 -3.11 37.05
C THR A 72 13.20 -4.00 37.92
N GLN A 73 12.81 -4.25 39.17
CA GLN A 73 13.60 -5.02 40.14
C GLN A 73 13.50 -6.53 39.90
N VAL A 74 14.66 -7.20 39.97
CA VAL A 74 14.78 -8.67 39.91
C VAL A 74 14.53 -9.29 41.29
N ASP A 75 14.05 -10.54 41.31
CA ASP A 75 13.76 -11.33 42.53
C ASP A 75 15.03 -11.77 43.31
N GLY A 76 16.23 -11.34 42.89
CA GLY A 76 17.52 -11.65 43.51
C GLY A 76 18.02 -13.09 43.31
N LYS A 77 17.10 -14.07 43.25
CA LYS A 77 17.41 -15.51 43.03
C LYS A 77 17.37 -15.92 41.56
N ARG A 78 16.62 -15.20 40.72
CA ARG A 78 16.41 -15.51 39.31
C ARG A 78 16.51 -14.22 38.49
N ASP A 79 17.56 -14.10 37.70
CA ASP A 79 17.87 -12.93 36.86
C ASP A 79 16.74 -12.55 35.88
N LEU A 80 15.99 -13.54 35.37
CA LEU A 80 14.88 -13.32 34.44
C LEU A 80 13.53 -12.99 35.11
N MET A 81 13.41 -13.08 36.43
CA MET A 81 12.15 -12.90 37.15
C MET A 81 12.10 -11.52 37.79
N LEU A 82 11.15 -10.72 37.34
CA LEU A 82 10.81 -9.44 37.92
C LEU A 82 9.80 -9.66 39.05
N ARG A 83 10.01 -8.99 40.19
CA ARG A 83 9.11 -9.09 41.34
C ARG A 83 8.40 -7.76 41.58
N CYS A 84 7.08 -7.82 41.78
CA CYS A 84 6.31 -6.65 42.18
C CYS A 84 6.68 -6.25 43.63
N PRO A 85 7.00 -4.97 43.89
CA PRO A 85 7.28 -4.52 45.25
C PRO A 85 6.03 -4.60 46.15
N ASP A 86 4.83 -4.37 45.59
CA ASP A 86 3.60 -4.26 46.37
C ASP A 86 2.94 -5.63 46.63
N CYS A 87 2.74 -6.45 45.58
CA CYS A 87 2.04 -7.74 45.72
C CYS A 87 2.95 -8.97 45.59
N HIS A 88 4.25 -8.77 45.41
CA HIS A 88 5.26 -9.82 45.26
C HIS A 88 5.03 -10.85 44.15
N LYS A 89 4.04 -10.62 43.27
CA LYS A 89 3.84 -11.44 42.07
C LYS A 89 5.08 -11.36 41.19
N GLN A 90 5.46 -12.52 40.67
CA GLN A 90 6.62 -12.65 39.81
C GLN A 90 6.18 -12.71 38.34
N GLN A 91 6.90 -12.01 37.47
CA GLN A 91 6.71 -12.06 36.03
C GLN A 91 8.05 -12.26 35.34
N SER A 92 8.09 -13.08 34.28
CA SER A 92 9.30 -13.23 33.49
C SER A 92 9.52 -12.00 32.59
N ARG A 93 10.75 -11.50 32.54
CA ARG A 93 11.18 -10.43 31.63
C ARG A 93 10.98 -10.80 30.16
N LEU A 94 11.17 -12.09 29.81
CA LEU A 94 11.17 -12.56 28.42
C LEU A 94 9.77 -12.93 27.89
N VAL A 95 8.84 -13.30 28.78
CA VAL A 95 7.49 -13.71 28.38
C VAL A 95 6.80 -12.57 27.64
N GLY A 96 6.18 -12.85 26.49
CA GLY A 96 5.51 -11.83 25.67
C GLY A 96 6.44 -10.93 24.87
N THR A 97 7.74 -11.23 24.80
CA THR A 97 8.71 -10.53 23.96
C THR A 97 9.17 -11.41 22.80
N PRO A 98 9.85 -10.86 21.79
CA PRO A 98 10.54 -11.66 20.77
C PRO A 98 11.63 -12.58 21.35
N LEU A 99 12.01 -12.42 22.61
CA LEU A 99 12.98 -13.26 23.32
C LEU A 99 12.33 -14.35 24.18
N HIS A 100 11.00 -14.56 24.08
CA HIS A 100 10.32 -15.65 24.79
C HIS A 100 10.99 -17.00 24.46
N HIS A 101 11.34 -17.77 25.49
CA HIS A 101 12.04 -19.07 25.41
C HIS A 101 13.36 -18.99 24.63
N LEU A 102 14.07 -17.85 24.69
CA LEU A 102 15.43 -17.76 24.16
C LEU A 102 16.35 -18.68 24.97
N LYS A 103 16.97 -19.65 24.29
CA LYS A 103 17.97 -20.54 24.90
C LYS A 103 19.39 -19.95 24.89
N LEU A 104 19.64 -19.00 24.00
CA LEU A 104 20.91 -18.28 23.90
C LEU A 104 21.01 -17.20 24.99
N GLY A 105 22.23 -16.79 25.32
CA GLY A 105 22.45 -15.63 26.18
C GLY A 105 21.82 -14.36 25.58
N ARG A 106 21.13 -13.57 26.40
CA ARG A 106 20.44 -12.33 25.97
C ARG A 106 21.40 -11.33 25.33
N TRP A 107 22.63 -11.27 25.83
CA TRP A 107 23.71 -10.46 25.28
C TRP A 107 23.92 -10.65 23.77
N MET A 108 23.69 -11.86 23.24
CA MET A 108 23.83 -12.12 21.80
C MET A 108 22.81 -11.32 20.97
N PHE A 109 21.61 -11.07 21.52
CA PHE A 109 20.62 -10.22 20.86
C PHE A 109 21.06 -8.77 20.84
N GLY A 110 21.46 -8.22 21.99
CA GLY A 110 21.94 -6.84 22.11
C GLY A 110 23.17 -6.57 21.25
N LEU A 111 24.15 -7.47 21.27
CA LEU A 111 25.37 -7.36 20.45
C LEU A 111 25.04 -7.34 18.95
N VAL A 112 24.24 -8.28 18.46
CA VAL A 112 23.89 -8.34 17.04
C VAL A 112 23.07 -7.11 16.63
N LEU A 113 22.16 -6.64 17.48
CA LEU A 113 21.39 -5.43 17.20
C LEU A 113 22.31 -4.21 17.12
N ARG A 114 23.27 -4.05 18.03
CA ARG A 114 24.29 -2.99 17.96
C ARG A 114 25.08 -3.07 16.66
N GLU A 115 25.58 -4.24 16.29
CA GLU A 115 26.35 -4.43 15.06
C GLU A 115 25.53 -4.06 13.82
N MET A 116 24.24 -4.40 13.80
CA MET A 116 23.32 -4.00 12.74
C MET A 116 23.18 -2.47 12.64
N VAL A 117 23.11 -1.78 13.77
CA VAL A 117 23.02 -0.31 13.81
C VAL A 117 24.32 0.33 13.31
N ILE A 118 25.47 -0.14 13.76
CA ILE A 118 26.79 0.40 13.37
C ILE A 118 27.08 0.16 11.88
N GLN A 119 26.74 -1.03 11.36
CA GLN A 119 27.07 -1.40 9.99
C GLN A 119 26.11 -0.82 8.95
N HIS A 120 24.93 -0.33 9.37
CA HIS A 120 23.94 0.21 8.45
C HIS A 120 24.54 1.33 7.58
N PRO A 121 24.44 1.25 6.24
CA PRO A 121 23.44 0.52 5.46
C PRO A 121 23.76 -0.93 5.14
N ASN A 122 24.91 -1.47 5.51
CA ASN A 122 25.18 -2.90 5.30
C ASN A 122 24.30 -3.76 6.21
N VAL A 123 23.78 -4.86 5.65
CA VAL A 123 22.93 -5.80 6.39
C VAL A 123 23.76 -6.90 7.02
N VAL A 124 23.39 -7.31 8.23
CA VAL A 124 24.03 -8.42 8.94
C VAL A 124 23.35 -9.74 8.58
N THR A 125 24.04 -10.63 7.89
CA THR A 125 23.53 -11.92 7.41
C THR A 125 23.56 -13.00 8.50
N THR A 126 22.75 -14.05 8.35
CA THR A 126 22.79 -15.23 9.24
C THR A 126 24.19 -15.85 9.30
N ALA A 127 24.92 -15.89 8.19
CA ALA A 127 26.29 -16.42 8.14
C ALA A 127 27.28 -15.54 8.91
N GLN A 128 27.10 -14.20 8.90
CA GLN A 128 27.89 -13.31 9.74
C GLN A 128 27.59 -13.52 11.22
N ILE A 129 26.31 -13.62 11.61
CA ILE A 129 25.90 -13.89 13.01
C ILE A 129 26.50 -15.22 13.49
N GLN A 130 26.41 -16.27 12.66
CA GLN A 130 26.98 -17.58 12.96
C GLN A 130 28.48 -17.49 13.25
N ARG A 131 29.25 -16.85 12.36
CA ARG A 131 30.70 -16.68 12.53
C ARG A 131 31.06 -15.80 13.73
N ARG A 132 30.27 -14.75 13.97
CA ARG A 132 30.53 -13.77 15.03
C ARG A 132 30.32 -14.37 16.42
N LEU A 133 29.27 -15.18 16.58
CA LEU A 133 28.89 -15.73 17.88
C LEU A 133 29.37 -17.16 18.12
N GLY A 134 29.91 -17.83 17.09
CA GLY A 134 30.33 -19.24 17.20
C GLY A 134 29.17 -20.22 17.43
N ILE A 135 27.96 -19.87 16.98
CA ILE A 135 26.74 -20.68 17.17
C ILE A 135 26.35 -21.45 15.90
N THR A 136 25.40 -22.38 16.01
CA THR A 136 24.86 -23.11 14.85
C THR A 136 24.08 -22.18 13.91
N THR A 137 24.05 -22.50 12.62
CA THR A 137 23.31 -21.73 11.60
C THR A 137 21.82 -21.58 11.95
N GLU A 138 21.20 -22.62 12.52
CA GLU A 138 19.81 -22.58 12.97
C GLU A 138 19.60 -21.59 14.13
N SER A 139 20.53 -21.58 15.09
CA SER A 139 20.50 -20.66 16.22
C SER A 139 20.68 -19.22 15.76
N ALA A 140 21.61 -18.98 14.84
CA ALA A 140 21.81 -17.68 14.20
C ALA A 140 20.57 -17.23 13.42
N LEU A 141 19.92 -18.13 12.68
CA LEU A 141 18.70 -17.83 11.94
C LEU A 141 17.55 -17.48 12.89
N ARG A 142 17.35 -18.26 13.96
CA ARG A 142 16.34 -17.97 14.98
C ARG A 142 16.60 -16.63 15.66
N LEU A 143 17.85 -16.33 16.00
CA LEU A 143 18.24 -15.03 16.58
C LEU A 143 17.91 -13.88 15.61
N LYS A 144 18.26 -14.03 14.33
CA LYS A 144 17.92 -13.04 13.31
C LYS A 144 16.41 -12.86 13.15
N ARG A 145 15.62 -13.95 13.15
CA ARG A 145 14.16 -13.87 13.10
C ARG A 145 13.57 -13.13 14.31
N ARG A 146 14.14 -13.31 15.51
CA ARG A 146 13.73 -12.56 16.70
C ARG A 146 13.98 -11.05 16.56
N ILE A 147 15.14 -10.67 16.00
CA ILE A 147 15.44 -9.24 15.70
C ILE A 147 14.47 -8.70 14.64
N GLN A 148 14.16 -9.47 13.61
CA GLN A 148 13.22 -9.04 12.57
C GLN A 148 11.79 -8.89 13.08
N VAL A 149 11.34 -9.78 13.96
CA VAL A 149 10.06 -9.64 14.66
C VAL A 149 10.08 -8.41 15.54
N PHE A 150 11.15 -8.20 16.32
CA PHE A 150 11.34 -7.00 17.13
C PHE A 150 11.22 -5.71 16.28
N ALA A 151 11.95 -5.62 15.18
CA ALA A 151 11.90 -4.48 14.27
C ALA A 151 10.49 -4.29 13.67
N SER A 152 9.86 -5.37 13.22
CA SER A 152 8.52 -5.33 12.63
C SER A 152 7.45 -4.88 13.63
N THR A 153 7.55 -5.29 14.89
CA THR A 153 6.58 -4.88 15.93
C THR A 153 6.62 -3.37 16.23
N HIS A 154 7.75 -2.71 15.97
CA HIS A 154 7.93 -1.29 16.30
C HIS A 154 7.90 -0.38 15.07
N ILE A 155 8.06 -0.91 13.86
CA ILE A 155 7.99 -0.12 12.63
C ILE A 155 6.61 0.55 12.47
N GLU A 156 5.53 -0.10 12.93
CA GLU A 156 4.18 0.45 12.83
C GLU A 156 4.01 1.73 13.64
N GLN A 157 4.72 1.87 14.77
CA GLN A 157 4.68 3.07 15.59
C GLN A 157 5.40 4.22 14.91
N MET A 158 6.58 3.95 14.32
CA MET A 158 7.31 4.94 13.51
C MET A 158 6.46 5.44 12.33
N GLN A 159 5.66 4.55 11.72
CA GLN A 159 4.76 4.90 10.62
C GLN A 159 3.61 5.79 11.06
N LYS A 160 2.98 5.48 12.21
CA LYS A 160 1.94 6.33 12.80
C LYS A 160 2.48 7.72 13.17
N ARG A 161 3.66 7.76 13.80
CA ARG A 161 4.30 9.02 14.15
C ARG A 161 4.61 9.87 12.92
N LEU A 162 5.14 9.24 11.86
CA LEU A 162 5.32 9.93 10.59
C LEU A 162 4.01 10.49 10.05
N TYR A 163 2.93 9.70 10.06
CA TYR A 163 1.62 10.12 9.58
C TYR A 163 1.13 11.36 10.32
N GLU A 164 1.22 11.38 11.65
CA GLU A 164 0.84 12.51 12.51
C GLU A 164 1.65 13.76 12.18
N VAL A 165 2.98 13.62 12.07
CA VAL A 165 3.89 14.72 11.73
C VAL A 165 3.54 15.31 10.35
N LEU A 166 3.31 14.45 9.35
CA LEU A 166 2.93 14.92 8.01
C LEU A 166 1.55 15.58 7.99
N ALA A 167 0.60 15.06 8.78
CA ALA A 167 -0.73 15.64 8.91
C ALA A 167 -0.69 17.06 9.46
N GLN A 168 0.12 17.29 10.50
CA GLN A 168 0.30 18.60 11.10
C GLN A 168 1.11 19.54 10.20
N THR A 169 2.19 19.05 9.61
CA THR A 169 3.11 19.85 8.78
C THR A 169 2.42 20.37 7.51
N PHE A 170 1.57 19.56 6.90
CA PHE A 170 0.89 19.87 5.65
C PHE A 170 -0.61 20.17 5.83
N GLU A 171 -1.02 20.56 7.04
CA GLU A 171 -2.40 20.95 7.29
C GLU A 171 -2.78 22.17 6.42
N GLY A 172 -3.81 22.03 5.60
CA GLY A 172 -4.26 23.07 4.68
C GLY A 172 -3.28 23.39 3.54
N PHE A 173 -2.20 22.64 3.37
CA PHE A 173 -1.24 22.83 2.29
C PHE A 173 -1.83 22.40 0.95
N ASP A 174 -1.64 23.22 -0.09
CA ASP A 174 -2.03 22.91 -1.46
C ASP A 174 -0.94 23.28 -2.46
N LEU A 175 -0.66 22.36 -3.38
CA LEU A 175 0.15 22.65 -4.55
C LEU A 175 -0.66 23.56 -5.50
N PRO A 176 0.02 24.36 -6.35
CA PRO A 176 -0.65 25.14 -7.39
C PRO A 176 -1.61 24.28 -8.21
N LYS A 177 -2.79 24.81 -8.58
CA LYS A 177 -3.74 24.02 -9.40
C LYS A 177 -3.18 23.67 -10.78
N ASP A 178 -2.33 24.55 -11.32
CA ASP A 178 -1.60 24.26 -12.55
C ASP A 178 -0.58 23.13 -12.31
N THR A 179 -0.80 22.01 -13.00
CA THR A 179 0.08 20.84 -12.96
C THR A 179 1.45 21.11 -13.60
N GLU A 180 1.53 22.14 -14.44
CA GLU A 180 2.74 22.60 -15.11
C GLU A 180 3.40 23.78 -14.39
N ALA A 181 2.95 24.18 -13.21
CA ALA A 181 3.64 25.19 -12.41
C ALA A 181 5.07 24.77 -12.06
N ASP A 182 5.99 25.74 -11.97
CA ASP A 182 7.35 25.47 -11.49
C ASP A 182 7.38 25.36 -9.97
N LEU A 183 7.80 24.19 -9.47
CA LEU A 183 7.89 23.88 -8.05
C LEU A 183 9.35 23.82 -7.57
N SER A 184 10.31 24.33 -8.35
CA SER A 184 11.74 24.19 -8.06
C SER A 184 12.15 24.84 -6.73
N GLU A 185 11.64 26.03 -6.43
CA GLU A 185 11.90 26.72 -5.15
C GLU A 185 11.25 25.96 -3.98
N LEU A 186 9.95 25.65 -4.10
CA LEU A 186 9.20 24.89 -3.10
C LEU A 186 9.85 23.54 -2.79
N SER A 187 10.28 22.78 -3.81
CA SER A 187 10.90 21.47 -3.62
C SER A 187 12.29 21.54 -2.97
N ARG A 188 12.98 22.70 -3.04
CA ARG A 188 14.27 22.90 -2.38
C ARG A 188 14.09 23.23 -0.90
N GLU A 189 13.09 24.03 -0.56
CA GLU A 189 12.81 24.44 0.82
C GLU A 189 12.07 23.35 1.60
N VAL A 190 11.03 22.77 0.99
CA VAL A 190 10.14 21.83 1.65
C VAL A 190 10.56 20.38 1.33
N PRO A 191 10.79 19.51 2.32
CA PRO A 191 11.12 18.11 2.09
C PRO A 191 9.84 17.31 1.72
N ILE A 192 9.40 17.45 0.47
CA ILE A 192 8.22 16.74 -0.05
C ILE A 192 8.48 15.22 -0.07
N PRO A 193 7.59 14.39 0.51
CA PRO A 193 7.66 12.94 0.42
C PRO A 193 7.73 12.44 -1.03
N GLN A 194 8.54 11.40 -1.24
CA GLN A 194 8.72 10.77 -2.54
C GLN A 194 8.44 9.27 -2.46
N ALA A 195 7.80 8.72 -3.49
CA ALA A 195 7.56 7.29 -3.59
C ALA A 195 7.91 6.73 -4.98
N ASP A 196 8.47 5.52 -4.98
CA ASP A 196 8.80 4.77 -6.18
C ASP A 196 8.73 3.27 -5.90
N THR A 197 8.71 2.45 -6.96
CA THR A 197 8.76 1.00 -6.88
C THR A 197 10.01 0.44 -7.53
N VAL A 198 10.60 -0.57 -6.91
CA VAL A 198 11.83 -1.20 -7.40
C VAL A 198 11.77 -2.73 -7.32
N VAL A 199 12.26 -3.38 -8.36
CA VAL A 199 12.52 -4.83 -8.34
C VAL A 199 13.82 -5.09 -7.59
N LEU A 200 13.71 -5.73 -6.43
CA LEU A 200 14.85 -6.13 -5.61
C LEU A 200 15.48 -7.42 -6.13
N TYR A 201 14.65 -8.44 -6.37
CA TYR A 201 15.05 -9.69 -7.01
C TYR A 201 14.13 -9.97 -8.17
N SER A 202 14.67 -10.40 -9.31
CA SER A 202 13.88 -10.80 -10.48
C SER A 202 13.99 -12.29 -10.75
N CYS A 203 12.97 -12.86 -11.36
CA CYS A 203 12.98 -14.24 -11.82
C CYS A 203 13.95 -14.37 -13.00
N SER A 204 15.04 -15.11 -12.78
CA SER A 204 16.05 -15.39 -13.81
C SER A 204 15.48 -16.30 -14.92
N GLN A 205 16.19 -16.37 -16.06
CA GLN A 205 15.84 -17.32 -17.13
C GLN A 205 15.94 -18.77 -16.65
N ARG A 206 16.92 -19.08 -15.79
CA ARG A 206 17.08 -20.40 -15.16
C ARG A 206 15.90 -20.77 -14.27
N ALA A 207 15.43 -19.85 -13.43
CA ALA A 207 14.23 -20.06 -12.61
C ALA A 207 12.96 -20.27 -13.48
N ASN A 208 12.97 -19.71 -14.69
CA ASN A 208 11.94 -19.93 -15.72
C ASN A 208 12.18 -21.16 -16.62
N LYS A 209 13.18 -22.01 -16.35
CA LYS A 209 13.55 -23.16 -17.20
C LYS A 209 13.69 -22.79 -18.69
N GLY A 210 14.29 -21.63 -18.97
CA GLY A 210 14.43 -21.10 -20.34
C GLY A 210 13.15 -20.56 -20.99
N ARG A 211 12.00 -20.62 -20.30
CA ARG A 211 10.72 -20.14 -20.83
C ARG A 211 10.66 -18.61 -20.81
N LYS A 212 9.97 -18.04 -21.80
CA LYS A 212 9.73 -16.59 -21.88
C LYS A 212 8.78 -16.14 -20.76
N ARG A 213 9.03 -14.93 -20.23
CA ARG A 213 8.20 -14.29 -19.18
C ARG A 213 6.76 -14.06 -19.66
N TYR A 214 5.80 -14.19 -18.75
CA TYR A 214 4.39 -13.88 -19.00
C TYR A 214 4.18 -12.37 -19.23
N LYS A 215 3.34 -11.98 -20.20
CA LYS A 215 3.00 -10.57 -20.56
C LYS A 215 4.16 -9.62 -20.94
N ARG A 216 5.34 -10.16 -21.26
CA ARG A 216 6.46 -9.57 -22.04
C ARG A 216 7.09 -8.25 -21.55
N LYS A 217 6.49 -7.43 -20.69
CA LYS A 217 7.03 -6.11 -20.29
C LYS A 217 6.60 -5.68 -18.88
N GLY A 218 7.51 -5.04 -18.15
CA GLY A 218 7.23 -4.37 -16.87
C GLY A 218 7.84 -5.05 -15.64
N GLN A 219 8.05 -4.27 -14.58
CA GLN A 219 8.67 -4.71 -13.32
C GLN A 219 7.88 -5.85 -12.67
N THR A 220 6.56 -5.73 -12.55
CA THR A 220 5.68 -6.79 -12.01
C THR A 220 5.88 -8.12 -12.74
N SER A 221 5.91 -8.14 -14.08
CA SER A 221 6.09 -9.41 -14.81
C SER A 221 7.44 -10.09 -14.55
N SER A 222 8.43 -9.34 -14.08
CA SER A 222 9.80 -9.84 -13.87
C SER A 222 9.96 -10.63 -12.57
N ILE A 223 9.08 -10.43 -11.59
CA ILE A 223 9.16 -11.12 -10.29
C ILE A 223 8.43 -12.47 -10.28
N TYR A 224 7.64 -12.76 -11.31
CA TYR A 224 6.91 -14.02 -11.42
C TYR A 224 7.57 -15.00 -12.37
N ARG A 225 7.38 -16.30 -12.09
CA ARG A 225 7.62 -17.35 -13.07
C ARG A 225 6.59 -17.30 -14.19
N SER A 226 6.89 -17.96 -15.31
CA SER A 226 5.90 -18.17 -16.37
C SER A 226 4.66 -18.89 -15.83
N GLN A 227 3.47 -18.56 -16.35
CA GLN A 227 2.20 -19.19 -15.95
C GLN A 227 2.21 -20.71 -16.12
N SER A 228 2.92 -21.24 -17.13
CA SER A 228 3.07 -22.69 -17.34
C SER A 228 3.97 -23.40 -16.32
N LEU A 229 4.59 -22.65 -15.40
CA LEU A 229 5.36 -23.15 -14.26
C LEU A 229 4.68 -22.80 -12.94
N GLY A 230 3.35 -22.62 -12.95
CA GLY A 230 2.57 -22.24 -11.77
C GLY A 230 2.47 -20.73 -11.53
N GLY A 231 3.32 -19.91 -12.16
CA GLY A 231 3.24 -18.45 -12.05
C GLY A 231 3.58 -17.91 -10.65
N GLU A 232 4.36 -18.66 -9.87
CA GLU A 232 4.79 -18.29 -8.52
C GLU A 232 5.60 -17.00 -8.49
N GLN A 233 5.46 -16.22 -7.42
CA GLN A 233 6.32 -15.08 -7.15
C GLN A 233 7.67 -15.57 -6.62
N MET A 234 8.72 -15.43 -7.41
CA MET A 234 10.10 -15.78 -7.02
C MET A 234 10.97 -14.55 -6.74
N GLY A 235 10.60 -13.43 -7.35
CA GLY A 235 11.22 -12.14 -7.13
C GLY A 235 10.50 -11.31 -6.08
N THR A 236 11.17 -10.27 -5.62
CA THR A 236 10.62 -9.30 -4.66
C THR A 236 10.52 -7.96 -5.34
N LEU A 237 9.32 -7.39 -5.35
CA LEU A 237 9.05 -6.02 -5.75
C LEU A 237 8.80 -5.21 -4.48
N VAL A 238 9.37 -4.02 -4.41
CA VAL A 238 9.37 -3.18 -3.21
C VAL A 238 8.75 -1.83 -3.56
N ASN A 239 7.79 -1.38 -2.77
CA ASN A 239 7.36 0.01 -2.72
C ASN A 239 8.23 0.74 -1.71
N THR A 240 8.79 1.87 -2.12
CA THR A 240 9.64 2.72 -1.31
C THR A 240 8.94 4.04 -1.08
N PHE A 241 8.86 4.45 0.18
CA PHE A 241 8.41 5.77 0.60
C PHE A 241 9.54 6.43 1.39
N GLY A 242 9.89 7.68 1.07
CA GLY A 242 10.97 8.36 1.77
C GLY A 242 10.88 9.88 1.69
N ILE A 243 11.51 10.52 2.67
CA ILE A 243 11.59 11.98 2.77
C ILE A 243 13.06 12.40 2.69
N ARG A 244 13.33 13.54 2.03
CA ARG A 244 14.69 14.09 1.94
C ARG A 244 15.24 14.34 3.34
N GLN A 245 16.39 13.74 3.66
CA GLN A 245 17.02 13.76 4.99
C GLN A 245 16.13 13.23 6.13
N GLY A 246 15.07 12.49 5.81
CA GLY A 246 14.11 11.96 6.78
C GLY A 246 13.99 10.43 6.76
N PRO A 247 12.96 9.90 7.44
CA PRO A 247 12.72 8.47 7.52
C PRO A 247 12.35 7.86 6.18
N ALA A 248 12.54 6.54 6.07
CA ALA A 248 12.17 5.76 4.90
C ALA A 248 11.46 4.46 5.29
N PHE A 249 10.50 4.05 4.48
CA PHE A 249 9.72 2.83 4.67
C PHE A 249 9.66 2.03 3.38
N PHE A 250 9.63 0.71 3.52
CA PHE A 250 9.70 -0.24 2.42
C PHE A 250 8.63 -1.33 2.60
N ASP A 251 7.84 -1.57 1.58
CA ASP A 251 6.82 -2.62 1.57
C ASP A 251 7.06 -3.61 0.44
N SER A 252 6.98 -4.90 0.75
CA SER A 252 6.87 -5.92 -0.29
C SER A 252 5.51 -5.83 -0.96
N ILE A 253 5.50 -5.81 -2.28
CA ILE A 253 4.29 -5.69 -3.10
C ILE A 253 4.25 -6.77 -4.17
N SER A 254 3.04 -7.17 -4.55
CA SER A 254 2.79 -8.14 -5.63
C SER A 254 2.75 -7.46 -7.00
N ASP A 255 2.25 -6.23 -7.08
CA ASP A 255 2.20 -5.46 -8.33
C ASP A 255 2.25 -3.94 -8.10
N GLN A 256 2.47 -3.21 -9.20
CA GLN A 256 2.48 -1.74 -9.22
C GLN A 256 1.07 -1.16 -9.45
N LYS A 257 -0.01 -1.93 -9.25
CA LYS A 257 -1.36 -1.40 -9.46
C LYS A 257 -1.74 -0.49 -8.31
N MET A 258 -2.60 0.47 -8.60
CA MET A 258 -3.02 1.46 -7.62
C MET A 258 -3.83 0.85 -6.46
N ASN A 259 -4.55 -0.24 -6.69
CA ASN A 259 -5.23 -0.98 -5.62
C ASN A 259 -4.26 -1.53 -4.57
N THR A 260 -3.01 -1.77 -4.96
CA THR A 260 -1.91 -2.22 -4.09
C THR A 260 -1.20 -1.03 -3.46
N LEU A 261 -0.91 0.02 -4.25
CA LEU A 261 -0.09 1.16 -3.82
C LEU A 261 -0.85 2.20 -2.98
N ASN A 262 -2.11 2.51 -3.31
CA ASN A 262 -2.92 3.51 -2.57
C ASN A 262 -3.00 3.23 -1.07
N PRO A 263 -3.31 1.99 -0.63
CA PRO A 263 -3.45 1.69 0.79
C PRO A 263 -2.12 1.80 1.54
N LEU A 264 -1.01 1.46 0.89
CA LEU A 264 0.34 1.60 1.46
C LEU A 264 0.72 3.08 1.64
N ILE A 265 0.49 3.92 0.64
CA ILE A 265 0.76 5.36 0.77
C ILE A 265 -0.10 5.97 1.89
N ARG A 266 -1.37 5.58 1.98
CA ARG A 266 -2.28 6.03 3.05
C ARG A 266 -1.87 5.59 4.46
N LYS A 267 -1.03 4.56 4.57
CA LYS A 267 -0.41 4.14 5.84
C LYS A 267 0.58 5.19 6.35
N TYR A 268 1.29 5.84 5.44
CA TYR A 268 2.40 6.75 5.76
C TYR A 268 1.99 8.21 5.81
N MET A 269 0.98 8.62 5.02
CA MET A 269 0.59 10.02 4.92
C MET A 269 -0.92 10.20 4.71
N PRO A 270 -1.49 11.32 5.21
CA PRO A 270 -2.83 11.75 4.86
C PRO A 270 -2.98 12.03 3.35
N HIS A 271 -4.20 11.87 2.83
CA HIS A 271 -4.50 12.00 1.40
C HIS A 271 -4.16 13.38 0.79
N ASN A 272 -4.19 14.45 1.59
CA ASN A 272 -3.93 15.82 1.15
C ASN A 272 -2.45 16.20 1.22
N THR A 273 -1.58 15.34 1.77
CA THR A 273 -0.14 15.60 1.84
C THR A 273 0.47 15.65 0.44
N PRO A 274 1.38 16.59 0.14
CA PRO A 274 2.07 16.59 -1.14
C PRO A 274 2.96 15.36 -1.29
N ILE A 275 2.99 14.78 -2.50
CA ILE A 275 3.83 13.62 -2.80
C ILE A 275 4.32 13.66 -4.25
N PHE A 276 5.61 13.36 -4.45
CA PHE A 276 6.22 13.21 -5.77
C PHE A 276 6.50 11.74 -6.08
N THR A 277 6.14 11.30 -7.28
CA THR A 277 6.29 9.89 -7.69
C THR A 277 6.80 9.76 -9.12
N ASP A 278 7.22 8.55 -9.51
CA ASP A 278 7.35 8.19 -10.93
C ASP A 278 5.95 7.98 -11.57
N MET A 279 5.89 8.02 -12.90
CA MET A 279 4.68 7.77 -13.71
C MET A 279 3.97 6.44 -13.42
N GLY A 280 4.61 5.50 -12.73
CA GLY A 280 3.97 4.28 -12.23
C GLY A 280 2.73 4.54 -11.36
N TYR A 281 2.64 5.72 -10.74
CA TYR A 281 1.57 6.10 -9.82
C TYR A 281 0.47 6.96 -10.46
N ARG A 282 0.34 6.97 -11.80
CA ARG A 282 -0.58 7.86 -12.54
C ARG A 282 -2.05 7.86 -12.04
N ALA A 283 -2.52 6.75 -11.47
CA ALA A 283 -3.89 6.62 -10.97
C ALA A 283 -4.08 7.08 -9.52
N PHE A 284 -3.06 7.65 -8.86
CA PHE A 284 -3.17 8.21 -7.53
C PHE A 284 -3.88 9.57 -7.61
N THR A 285 -5.00 9.71 -6.91
CA THR A 285 -5.98 10.81 -7.05
C THR A 285 -5.79 11.96 -6.05
N GLY A 286 -4.66 11.99 -5.32
CA GLY A 286 -4.39 13.09 -4.39
C GLY A 286 -4.24 14.43 -5.11
N LYS A 287 -4.92 15.47 -4.62
CA LYS A 287 -4.84 16.84 -5.19
C LYS A 287 -3.40 17.37 -5.24
N ASN A 288 -2.57 16.98 -4.26
CA ASN A 288 -1.18 17.40 -4.11
C ASN A 288 -0.18 16.37 -4.63
N HIS A 289 -0.62 15.52 -5.56
CA HIS A 289 0.24 14.58 -6.25
C HIS A 289 0.91 15.23 -7.46
N ARG A 290 2.22 15.00 -7.63
CA ARG A 290 2.94 15.27 -8.88
C ARG A 290 3.74 14.05 -9.30
N MET A 291 3.90 13.89 -10.61
CA MET A 291 4.62 12.77 -11.18
C MET A 291 5.67 13.25 -12.18
N VAL A 292 6.78 12.52 -12.23
CA VAL A 292 7.85 12.71 -13.21
C VAL A 292 7.96 11.46 -14.09
N ASN A 293 8.18 11.66 -15.40
CA ASN A 293 8.32 10.57 -16.37
C ASN A 293 9.79 10.34 -16.74
N HIS A 294 10.43 9.39 -16.07
CA HIS A 294 11.83 9.03 -16.33
C HIS A 294 12.06 8.34 -17.69
N ASN A 295 10.98 7.86 -18.32
CA ASN A 295 11.03 7.24 -19.65
C ASN A 295 10.74 8.23 -20.79
N ALA A 296 10.51 9.52 -20.49
CA ALA A 296 10.29 10.53 -21.51
C ALA A 296 11.51 10.63 -22.45
N ARG A 297 11.30 10.48 -23.75
CA ARG A 297 12.34 10.60 -24.78
C ARG A 297 12.58 12.06 -25.15
N SER A 298 13.77 12.35 -25.69
CA SER A 298 14.07 13.69 -26.20
C SER A 298 13.07 14.10 -27.28
N LYS A 299 12.63 15.36 -27.24
CA LYS A 299 11.84 15.96 -28.33
C LYS A 299 12.73 16.30 -29.53
N ASP A 300 14.04 16.48 -29.30
CA ASP A 300 15.00 16.69 -30.38
C ASP A 300 15.22 15.38 -31.14
N LYS A 301 15.01 15.43 -32.46
CA LYS A 301 15.17 14.30 -33.39
C LYS A 301 16.58 13.72 -33.33
N ARG A 302 17.61 14.55 -33.08
CA ARG A 302 19.02 14.11 -32.95
C ARG A 302 19.24 13.16 -31.78
N TYR A 303 18.46 13.32 -30.71
CA TYR A 303 18.60 12.56 -29.47
C TYR A 303 17.38 11.70 -29.17
N LYS A 304 16.70 11.17 -30.19
CA LYS A 304 15.46 10.39 -30.04
C LYS A 304 15.54 9.21 -29.05
N PHE A 305 16.73 8.66 -28.84
CA PHE A 305 16.98 7.58 -27.88
C PHE A 305 17.47 8.08 -26.51
N ALA A 306 17.84 9.34 -26.35
CA ALA A 306 18.17 9.90 -25.05
C ALA A 306 16.90 10.04 -24.20
N ARG A 307 17.05 9.78 -22.90
CA ARG A 307 16.02 10.12 -21.90
C ARG A 307 16.14 11.62 -21.61
N ASN A 308 15.00 12.31 -21.64
CA ASN A 308 14.97 13.76 -21.69
C ASN A 308 14.93 14.42 -20.31
N ARG A 309 14.45 13.71 -19.27
CA ARG A 309 14.16 14.33 -17.97
C ARG A 309 14.38 13.37 -16.81
N TRP A 310 15.27 13.75 -15.91
CA TRP A 310 15.42 13.18 -14.55
C TRP A 310 14.55 13.94 -13.54
N SER A 311 14.30 15.23 -13.79
CA SER A 311 13.38 16.09 -13.06
C SER A 311 12.64 17.00 -14.06
N LYS A 312 11.49 17.53 -13.64
CA LYS A 312 10.73 18.52 -14.42
C LYS A 312 10.15 19.55 -13.46
N LYS A 313 10.55 20.83 -13.61
CA LYS A 313 9.92 21.95 -12.89
C LYS A 313 9.87 21.73 -11.37
N GLY A 314 10.99 21.32 -10.79
CA GLY A 314 11.12 20.94 -9.37
C GLY A 314 10.66 19.52 -9.02
N VAL A 315 9.78 18.90 -9.80
CA VAL A 315 9.27 17.54 -9.53
C VAL A 315 10.32 16.49 -9.89
N ASN A 316 10.68 15.65 -8.92
CA ASN A 316 11.62 14.53 -9.05
C ASN A 316 11.30 13.43 -8.02
N CYS A 317 11.83 12.22 -8.21
CA CYS A 317 11.75 11.12 -7.25
C CYS A 317 13.15 10.64 -6.77
N ASN A 318 14.14 11.54 -6.79
CA ASN A 318 15.55 11.23 -6.52
C ASN A 318 15.79 10.60 -5.14
N VAL A 319 15.01 10.98 -4.12
CA VAL A 319 15.09 10.40 -2.77
C VAL A 319 14.70 8.93 -2.82
N ALA A 320 13.57 8.62 -3.46
CA ALA A 320 13.10 7.24 -3.60
C ALA A 320 14.06 6.40 -4.46
N GLU A 321 14.59 6.95 -5.57
CA GLU A 321 15.60 6.29 -6.40
C GLU A 321 16.90 6.01 -5.63
N GLY A 322 17.38 6.96 -4.84
CA GLY A 322 18.57 6.79 -4.00
C GLY A 322 18.38 5.72 -2.92
N LEU A 323 17.21 5.70 -2.27
CA LEU A 323 16.83 4.65 -1.32
C LEU A 323 16.72 3.28 -2.01
N ASN A 324 16.18 3.23 -3.23
CA ASN A 324 16.10 2.01 -4.03
C ASN A 324 17.49 1.45 -4.36
N ALA A 325 18.44 2.33 -4.70
CA ALA A 325 19.83 1.94 -4.92
C ALA A 325 20.47 1.39 -3.64
N LEU A 326 20.24 2.06 -2.50
CA LEU A 326 20.74 1.64 -1.19
C LEU A 326 20.24 0.24 -0.82
N VAL A 327 18.92 0.01 -0.88
CA VAL A 327 18.32 -1.30 -0.56
C VAL A 327 18.88 -2.39 -1.47
N LYS A 328 19.01 -2.14 -2.78
CA LYS A 328 19.59 -3.11 -3.73
C LYS A 328 21.02 -3.49 -3.40
N GLN A 329 21.86 -2.49 -3.11
CA GLN A 329 23.25 -2.71 -2.76
C GLN A 329 23.35 -3.54 -1.48
N SER A 330 22.66 -3.14 -0.43
CA SER A 330 22.68 -3.82 0.87
C SER A 330 22.18 -5.26 0.76
N PHE A 331 21.06 -5.49 0.07
CA PHE A 331 20.46 -6.82 -0.04
C PHE A 331 21.22 -7.77 -0.99
N THR A 332 22.23 -7.28 -1.71
CA THR A 332 23.15 -8.15 -2.45
C THR A 332 23.86 -9.14 -1.51
N ALA A 333 24.10 -8.75 -0.25
CA ALA A 333 24.70 -9.63 0.76
C ALA A 333 23.86 -10.90 1.05
N TYR A 334 22.54 -10.83 0.92
CA TYR A 334 21.65 -12.00 1.08
C TYR A 334 21.64 -12.92 -0.14
N ARG A 335 22.12 -12.45 -1.31
CA ARG A 335 22.00 -13.08 -2.64
C ARG A 335 20.57 -13.25 -3.15
N TRP A 336 19.69 -13.84 -2.34
CA TRP A 336 18.26 -13.99 -2.59
C TRP A 336 17.51 -14.18 -1.27
N ILE A 337 16.33 -13.57 -1.15
CA ILE A 337 15.41 -13.84 -0.04
C ILE A 337 14.12 -14.44 -0.60
N ASN A 338 13.55 -15.39 0.13
CA ASN A 338 12.23 -15.90 -0.21
C ASN A 338 11.21 -14.74 -0.08
N PRO A 339 10.41 -14.44 -1.13
CA PRO A 339 9.42 -13.36 -1.11
C PRO A 339 8.47 -13.44 0.09
N LYS A 340 8.15 -14.64 0.57
CA LYS A 340 7.34 -14.86 1.76
C LYS A 340 7.86 -14.15 3.02
N TYR A 341 9.18 -14.03 3.18
CA TYR A 341 9.80 -13.37 4.33
C TYR A 341 10.34 -11.98 3.99
N SER A 342 10.07 -11.47 2.79
CA SER A 342 10.66 -10.21 2.33
C SER A 342 10.31 -9.02 3.22
N GLN A 343 9.07 -8.93 3.68
CA GLN A 343 8.63 -7.85 4.56
C GLN A 343 9.42 -7.81 5.88
N LEU A 344 9.77 -8.96 6.46
CA LEU A 344 10.61 -9.01 7.68
C LEU A 344 12.00 -8.40 7.47
N TYR A 345 12.63 -8.69 6.33
CA TYR A 345 13.93 -8.12 6.00
C TYR A 345 13.85 -6.61 5.70
N LEU A 346 12.78 -6.18 5.02
CA LEU A 346 12.52 -4.77 4.74
C LEU A 346 12.22 -3.97 6.01
N ASN A 347 11.42 -4.54 6.93
CA ASN A 347 11.11 -3.94 8.23
C ASN A 347 12.37 -3.82 9.09
N GLU A 348 13.22 -4.85 9.14
CA GLU A 348 14.52 -4.80 9.82
C GLU A 348 15.37 -3.64 9.29
N PHE A 349 15.52 -3.56 7.97
CA PHE A 349 16.30 -2.52 7.32
C PHE A 349 15.74 -1.12 7.56
N ALA A 350 14.41 -0.94 7.41
CA ALA A 350 13.73 0.31 7.66
C ALA A 350 13.84 0.74 9.14
N PHE A 351 13.63 -0.19 10.07
CA PHE A 351 13.68 0.08 11.50
C PHE A 351 15.06 0.61 11.89
N ILE A 352 16.13 -0.13 11.56
CA ILE A 352 17.50 0.28 11.89
C ILE A 352 17.83 1.65 11.29
N ARG A 353 17.45 1.87 10.02
CA ARG A 353 17.63 3.16 9.37
C ARG A 353 16.95 4.30 10.11
N ASN A 354 15.73 4.06 10.57
CA ASN A 354 14.85 5.06 11.14
C ASN A 354 15.18 5.37 12.61
N LEU A 355 15.99 4.55 13.30
CA LEU A 355 16.44 4.82 14.68
C LEU A 355 17.07 6.21 14.85
N LYS A 356 17.72 6.76 13.82
CA LYS A 356 18.32 8.11 13.88
C LYS A 356 17.32 9.26 13.67
N HIS A 357 16.07 8.95 13.33
CA HIS A 357 15.03 9.92 12.98
C HIS A 357 13.85 9.90 13.96
N PHE A 358 13.79 8.92 14.86
CA PHE A 358 12.72 8.83 15.85
C PHE A 358 13.32 8.66 17.23
N ASP A 359 12.80 9.42 18.19
CA ASP A 359 13.04 9.16 19.60
C ASP A 359 12.18 7.96 20.02
N ILE A 360 12.83 6.94 20.58
CA ILE A 360 12.18 5.71 20.97
C ILE A 360 11.32 5.88 22.21
N LEU A 361 11.70 6.77 23.13
CA LEU A 361 10.93 7.01 24.34
C LEU A 361 9.58 7.63 24.00
N GLU A 362 9.57 8.60 23.10
CA GLU A 362 8.35 9.23 22.57
C GLU A 362 7.42 8.20 21.90
N LEU A 363 7.98 7.28 21.09
CA LEU A 363 7.20 6.24 20.41
C LEU A 363 6.48 5.28 21.37
N ILE A 364 7.02 5.08 22.58
CA ILE A 364 6.51 4.12 23.55
C ILE A 364 5.43 4.74 24.44
N GLU A 365 5.52 6.02 24.79
CA GLU A 365 4.51 6.72 25.60
C GLU A 365 3.15 6.72 24.88
N GLN A 366 3.13 6.99 23.58
CA GLN A 366 1.91 6.94 22.76
C GLN A 366 1.29 5.53 22.70
N LYS A 367 2.10 4.46 22.82
CA LYS A 367 1.59 3.07 22.85
C LYS A 367 0.64 2.84 24.02
N LYS A 368 0.88 3.53 25.14
CA LYS A 368 0.09 3.38 26.37
C LYS A 368 -1.27 4.04 26.24
N GLU A 369 -1.34 5.19 25.60
CA GLU A 369 -2.59 5.93 25.38
C GLU A 369 -3.54 5.19 24.42
N ALA A 370 -2.99 4.42 23.47
CA ALA A 370 -3.76 3.65 22.49
C ALA A 370 -4.36 2.34 23.03
N VAL A 371 -4.02 1.90 24.25
CA VAL A 371 -4.64 0.72 24.87
C VAL A 371 -5.86 1.17 25.67
N PRO A 372 -7.10 0.81 25.28
CA PRO A 372 -8.27 1.16 26.08
C PRO A 372 -8.15 0.49 27.45
N HIS A 373 -8.20 1.32 28.49
CA HIS A 373 -8.14 0.95 29.90
C HIS A 373 -9.27 -0.06 30.22
N LYS A 374 -9.00 -1.36 30.09
CA LYS A 374 -9.94 -2.42 30.48
C LYS A 374 -9.36 -3.22 31.65
N TYR A 375 -10.05 -3.08 32.77
CA TYR A 375 -10.07 -3.91 33.98
C TYR A 375 -8.84 -3.87 34.89
N GLN A 376 -8.88 -2.98 35.88
CA GLN A 376 -8.46 -3.31 37.24
C GLN A 376 -9.64 -4.01 37.94
N GLY A 377 -9.37 -5.16 38.57
CA GLY A 377 -10.39 -6.11 38.98
C GLY A 377 -11.12 -5.78 40.28
N ARG A 378 -12.16 -6.56 40.54
CA ARG A 378 -12.66 -6.83 41.90
C ARG A 378 -12.95 -8.33 42.04
N ALA A 379 -12.61 -8.81 43.23
CA ALA A 379 -12.64 -10.19 43.66
C ALA A 379 -14.05 -10.80 43.76
N GLN A 380 -14.02 -12.14 43.81
CA GLN A 380 -15.06 -13.14 44.11
C GLN A 380 -16.36 -12.64 44.76
N GLU A 381 -17.49 -13.11 44.22
CA GLU A 381 -18.60 -13.67 45.00
C GLU A 381 -19.53 -14.53 44.12
N ASN A 382 -20.34 -15.34 44.79
CA ASN A 382 -20.84 -16.65 44.39
C ASN A 382 -21.94 -16.71 43.31
N ARG A 383 -22.04 -17.93 42.72
CA ARG A 383 -23.20 -18.63 42.13
C ARG A 383 -24.51 -17.84 41.95
N THR A 384 -25.03 -17.83 40.71
CA THR A 384 -26.24 -18.57 40.25
C THR A 384 -26.50 -18.28 38.77
N ASN A 385 -26.74 -19.32 37.96
CA ASN A 385 -27.38 -19.17 36.65
C ASN A 385 -28.84 -18.73 36.84
N PRO A 386 -29.34 -17.85 35.96
CA PRO A 386 -30.43 -18.32 35.10
C PRO A 386 -30.34 -17.80 33.65
N ALA A 387 -31.21 -18.39 32.84
CA ALA A 387 -31.20 -18.42 31.39
C ALA A 387 -31.58 -17.13 30.67
N ALA A 388 -31.26 -17.14 29.37
CA ALA A 388 -31.93 -16.51 28.24
C ALA A 388 -32.14 -14.99 28.27
N HIS A 389 -31.45 -14.28 27.36
CA HIS A 389 -32.12 -13.37 26.42
C HIS A 389 -31.26 -13.19 25.16
N HIS A 390 -31.84 -13.55 24.02
CA HIS A 390 -31.34 -13.24 22.69
C HIS A 390 -31.20 -11.72 22.51
N ARG A 391 -30.00 -11.24 22.18
CA ARG A 391 -29.83 -9.95 21.53
C ARG A 391 -28.75 -10.05 20.46
N ALA A 392 -29.20 -9.85 19.22
CA ALA A 392 -28.39 -9.85 18.02
C ALA A 392 -27.17 -8.92 18.19
N SER A 393 -25.99 -9.52 18.22
CA SER A 393 -24.73 -8.78 18.16
C SER A 393 -24.51 -8.34 16.72
N GLN A 394 -24.77 -7.06 16.44
CA GLN A 394 -24.30 -6.42 15.23
C GLN A 394 -22.77 -6.46 15.24
N LYS A 395 -22.18 -7.28 14.34
CA LYS A 395 -20.74 -7.26 14.05
C LYS A 395 -20.38 -5.85 13.54
N PRO A 396 -19.30 -5.22 14.04
CA PRO A 396 -18.77 -4.02 13.41
C PRO A 396 -18.34 -4.36 11.97
N LEU A 397 -18.83 -3.57 11.01
CA LEU A 397 -18.43 -3.69 9.61
C LEU A 397 -16.92 -3.33 9.48
N PRO A 398 -16.10 -4.16 8.83
CA PRO A 398 -14.69 -3.84 8.61
C PRO A 398 -14.55 -2.62 7.69
N ALA A 399 -13.58 -1.76 8.01
CA ALA A 399 -13.26 -0.54 7.27
C ALA A 399 -12.88 -0.85 5.81
N ALA A 400 -13.21 0.05 4.89
CA ALA A 400 -13.05 -0.13 3.45
C ALA A 400 -11.60 -0.45 2.98
N SER A 401 -10.58 -0.18 3.80
CA SER A 401 -9.18 -0.52 3.53
C SER A 401 -8.87 -2.01 3.66
N GLU A 402 -9.64 -2.78 4.43
CA GLU A 402 -9.42 -4.22 4.66
C GLU A 402 -10.00 -5.10 3.53
N ARG A 403 -10.82 -4.52 2.64
CA ARG A 403 -11.55 -5.26 1.59
C ARG A 403 -10.78 -5.41 0.28
N ALA A 404 -9.64 -4.72 0.10
CA ALA A 404 -8.85 -4.80 -1.13
C ALA A 404 -8.02 -6.10 -1.17
N PRO A 405 -8.11 -6.93 -2.24
CA PRO A 405 -7.41 -8.21 -2.33
C PRO A 405 -5.87 -8.10 -2.35
N ALA A 406 -5.32 -6.90 -2.54
CA ALA A 406 -3.88 -6.62 -2.54
C ALA A 406 -3.34 -6.02 -1.21
N VAL A 407 -4.22 -5.75 -0.24
CA VAL A 407 -3.88 -5.26 1.11
C VAL A 407 -3.99 -6.37 2.16
N ARG A 408 -4.30 -7.60 1.73
CA ARG A 408 -4.33 -8.81 2.56
C ARG A 408 -2.93 -9.27 3.01
N GLY A 409 -1.97 -8.35 3.15
CA GLY A 409 -0.63 -8.62 3.65
C GLY A 409 -0.54 -8.85 5.16
N LEU A 410 -1.66 -8.87 5.87
CA LEU A 410 -1.74 -9.27 7.27
C LEU A 410 -2.98 -10.17 7.41
N ASN A 411 -2.77 -11.43 7.77
CA ASN A 411 -3.85 -12.28 8.27
C ASN A 411 -4.49 -11.61 9.49
N LYS A 412 -5.53 -10.80 9.28
CA LYS A 412 -6.44 -10.34 10.33
C LYS A 412 -7.67 -11.23 10.37
N GLU A 413 -7.46 -12.54 10.53
CA GLU A 413 -8.33 -13.24 11.46
C GLU A 413 -7.68 -13.03 12.83
N MET A 414 -8.27 -12.15 13.66
CA MET A 414 -7.97 -12.15 15.08
C MET A 414 -8.34 -13.54 15.60
N MET A 415 -7.36 -14.45 15.58
CA MET A 415 -7.42 -15.70 16.33
C MET A 415 -7.80 -15.32 17.76
N SER A 416 -8.93 -15.87 18.21
CA SER A 416 -9.41 -15.69 19.56
C SER A 416 -8.33 -16.13 20.56
N ALA A 417 -7.75 -15.13 21.24
CA ALA A 417 -7.29 -15.19 22.62
C ALA A 417 -6.62 -16.48 23.12
N GLN A 418 -5.54 -16.90 22.48
CA GLN A 418 -4.30 -17.33 23.17
C GLN A 418 -3.12 -16.86 22.30
N ALA A 419 -2.49 -15.74 22.65
CA ALA A 419 -1.34 -15.24 21.90
C ALA A 419 -0.20 -16.27 21.95
N SER A 420 -0.02 -17.05 20.88
CA SER A 420 1.09 -17.99 20.80
C SER A 420 2.40 -17.21 20.83
N TYR A 421 3.25 -17.55 21.80
CA TYR A 421 4.57 -16.94 21.95
C TYR A 421 5.66 -17.67 21.15
N ARG A 422 5.28 -18.65 20.32
CA ARG A 422 6.24 -19.34 19.45
C ARG A 422 6.74 -18.36 18.40
N ILE A 423 8.06 -18.32 18.21
CA ILE A 423 8.68 -17.42 17.23
C ILE A 423 8.18 -17.67 15.80
N SER A 424 7.82 -18.91 15.46
CA SER A 424 7.22 -19.25 14.16
C SER A 424 5.90 -18.53 13.94
N ASP A 425 5.07 -18.41 14.98
CA ASP A 425 3.74 -17.81 14.89
C ASP A 425 3.85 -16.29 14.84
N GLN A 426 4.80 -15.71 15.59
CA GLN A 426 5.14 -14.30 15.48
C GLN A 426 5.69 -13.95 14.09
N VAL A 427 6.54 -14.79 13.50
CA VAL A 427 7.06 -14.60 12.13
C VAL A 427 5.92 -14.63 11.12
N ARG A 428 4.95 -15.55 11.26
CA ARG A 428 3.78 -15.68 10.38
C ARG A 428 2.93 -14.40 10.29
N GLN A 429 2.89 -13.59 11.35
CA GLN A 429 2.16 -12.32 11.35
C GLN A 429 2.73 -11.31 10.33
N TRP A 430 4.00 -11.44 9.98
CA TRP A 430 4.73 -10.53 9.09
C TRP A 430 5.13 -11.20 7.78
N GLU A 431 4.57 -12.38 7.48
CA GLU A 431 4.79 -13.05 6.20
C GLU A 431 4.08 -12.28 5.09
N PHE A 432 4.79 -12.00 4.01
CA PHE A 432 4.21 -11.44 2.81
C PHE A 432 3.49 -12.53 2.01
N GLU A 433 2.23 -12.28 1.67
CA GLU A 433 1.42 -13.19 0.86
C GLU A 433 1.86 -13.15 -0.61
N ALA A 434 2.83 -14.00 -0.95
CA ALA A 434 3.41 -14.12 -2.27
C ALA A 434 2.51 -14.93 -3.23
N LEU A 435 1.34 -14.38 -3.54
CA LEU A 435 0.35 -15.01 -4.43
C LEU A 435 0.91 -15.29 -5.82
N THR A 436 0.46 -16.36 -6.44
CA THR A 436 0.75 -16.71 -7.83
C THR A 436 0.02 -15.79 -8.81
N LEU A 437 0.50 -15.74 -10.05
CA LEU A 437 -0.18 -15.03 -11.14
C LEU A 437 -1.60 -15.53 -11.40
N ILE A 438 -1.91 -16.78 -11.06
CA ILE A 438 -3.22 -17.40 -11.26
C ILE A 438 -4.18 -16.88 -10.18
N GLU A 439 -3.79 -17.00 -8.91
CA GLU A 439 -4.57 -16.49 -7.78
C GLU A 439 -4.82 -14.97 -7.90
N ILE A 440 -3.81 -14.20 -8.31
CA ILE A 440 -3.98 -12.76 -8.55
C ILE A 440 -5.03 -12.51 -9.65
N GLN A 441 -5.05 -13.32 -10.71
CA GLN A 441 -6.04 -13.16 -11.78
C GLN A 441 -7.45 -13.50 -11.30
N GLU A 442 -7.59 -14.58 -10.53
CA GLU A 442 -8.86 -15.00 -9.94
C GLU A 442 -9.41 -13.95 -8.96
N LEU A 443 -8.58 -13.46 -8.04
CA LEU A 443 -8.97 -12.39 -7.11
C LEU A 443 -9.37 -11.11 -7.83
N ASN A 444 -8.63 -10.72 -8.87
CA ASN A 444 -9.00 -9.55 -9.69
C ASN A 444 -10.30 -9.78 -10.48
N SER A 445 -10.60 -11.02 -10.88
CA SER A 445 -11.85 -11.37 -11.54
C SER A 445 -13.01 -11.29 -10.55
N LYS A 446 -12.86 -11.90 -9.37
CA LYS A 446 -13.84 -11.90 -8.31
C LYS A 446 -14.16 -10.48 -7.82
N ALA A 447 -13.14 -9.66 -7.57
CA ALA A 447 -13.33 -8.26 -7.16
C ALA A 447 -14.09 -7.43 -8.21
N LYS A 448 -13.90 -7.71 -9.50
CA LYS A 448 -14.66 -7.05 -10.57
C LYS A 448 -16.12 -7.50 -10.62
N GLN A 449 -16.37 -8.79 -10.38
CA GLN A 449 -17.73 -9.33 -10.28
C GLN A 449 -18.46 -8.72 -9.07
N GLU A 450 -17.83 -8.71 -7.91
CA GLU A 450 -18.37 -8.08 -6.69
C GLU A 450 -18.64 -6.59 -6.89
N ALA A 451 -17.74 -5.85 -7.55
CA ALA A 451 -17.97 -4.43 -7.85
C ALA A 451 -19.13 -4.22 -8.85
N ALA A 452 -19.26 -5.08 -9.85
CA ALA A 452 -20.38 -5.02 -10.81
C ALA A 452 -21.72 -5.36 -10.13
N GLN A 453 -21.72 -6.33 -9.22
CA GLN A 453 -22.89 -6.71 -8.44
C GLN A 453 -23.28 -5.61 -7.46
N SER A 454 -22.33 -5.02 -6.74
CA SER A 454 -22.59 -3.88 -5.85
C SER A 454 -23.14 -2.67 -6.61
N LYS A 455 -22.61 -2.37 -7.81
CA LYS A 455 -23.18 -1.33 -8.69
C LYS A 455 -24.63 -1.68 -9.06
N LEU A 456 -24.91 -2.92 -9.41
CA LEU A 456 -26.26 -3.36 -9.78
C LEU A 456 -27.26 -3.23 -8.63
N GLU A 457 -26.87 -3.62 -7.42
CA GLU A 457 -27.69 -3.53 -6.21
C GLU A 457 -27.99 -2.08 -5.82
N ALA A 458 -27.12 -1.13 -6.19
CA ALA A 458 -27.32 0.30 -5.97
C ALA A 458 -28.40 0.93 -6.88
N GLU A 459 -28.86 0.26 -7.93
CA GLU A 459 -29.95 0.75 -8.78
C GLU A 459 -31.30 0.64 -8.04
N PRO A 460 -32.00 1.74 -7.72
CA PRO A 460 -33.26 1.69 -6.97
C PRO A 460 -34.41 1.06 -7.75
N ASN A 461 -34.43 1.18 -9.09
CA ASN A 461 -35.53 0.68 -9.91
C ASN A 461 -35.41 -0.84 -10.17
N PRO A 462 -36.36 -1.69 -9.71
CA PRO A 462 -36.25 -3.15 -9.84
C PRO A 462 -36.33 -3.63 -11.30
N LEU A 463 -37.11 -2.96 -12.17
CA LEU A 463 -37.21 -3.32 -13.58
C LEU A 463 -35.90 -3.02 -14.32
N LEU A 464 -35.32 -1.86 -14.03
CA LEU A 464 -34.04 -1.48 -14.62
C LEU A 464 -32.91 -2.38 -14.11
N ARG A 465 -32.93 -2.72 -12.81
CA ARG A 465 -32.00 -3.68 -12.21
C ARG A 465 -32.07 -5.05 -12.88
N ALA A 466 -33.27 -5.62 -13.06
CA ALA A 466 -33.44 -6.89 -13.77
C ALA A 466 -32.92 -6.84 -15.22
N ARG A 467 -33.13 -5.71 -15.90
CA ARG A 467 -32.59 -5.49 -17.25
C ARG A 467 -31.06 -5.43 -17.24
N LEU A 468 -30.47 -4.65 -16.34
CA LEU A 468 -29.01 -4.54 -16.20
C LEU A 468 -28.37 -5.90 -15.87
N GLN A 469 -29.00 -6.73 -15.04
CA GLN A 469 -28.56 -8.11 -14.78
C GLN A 469 -28.49 -8.92 -16.07
N LYS A 470 -29.57 -8.93 -16.87
CA LYS A 470 -29.61 -9.65 -18.15
C LYS A 470 -28.49 -9.21 -19.11
N LEU A 471 -28.13 -7.93 -19.10
CA LEU A 471 -27.04 -7.40 -19.91
C LEU A 471 -25.66 -7.83 -19.40
N GLN A 472 -25.48 -7.92 -18.08
CA GLN A 472 -24.26 -8.51 -17.50
C GLN A 472 -24.13 -9.98 -17.87
N ASP A 473 -25.22 -10.74 -17.82
CA ASP A 473 -25.23 -12.16 -18.20
C ASP A 473 -24.84 -12.33 -19.66
N THR A 474 -25.44 -11.53 -20.55
CA THR A 474 -25.12 -11.50 -21.99
C THR A 474 -23.62 -11.23 -22.21
N ARG A 475 -23.05 -10.26 -21.48
CA ARG A 475 -21.63 -9.95 -21.53
C ARG A 475 -20.77 -11.10 -21.02
N SER A 476 -21.19 -11.77 -19.94
CA SER A 476 -20.47 -12.90 -19.36
C SER A 476 -20.43 -14.09 -20.33
N CYS A 477 -21.57 -14.46 -20.92
CA CYS A 477 -21.63 -15.47 -21.98
C CYS A 477 -20.72 -15.10 -23.18
N TRP A 478 -20.67 -13.82 -23.55
CA TRP A 478 -19.76 -13.37 -24.60
C TRP A 478 -18.28 -13.53 -24.21
N ILE A 479 -17.90 -13.29 -22.96
CA ILE A 479 -16.52 -13.51 -22.50
C ILE A 479 -16.17 -15.00 -22.50
N GLU A 480 -17.11 -15.85 -22.08
CA GLU A 480 -16.99 -17.31 -22.07
C GLU A 480 -16.85 -17.89 -23.48
N SER A 481 -17.42 -17.24 -24.50
CA SER A 481 -17.22 -17.60 -25.91
C SER A 481 -15.78 -17.43 -26.42
N ARG A 482 -14.85 -16.98 -25.56
CA ARG A 482 -13.41 -16.76 -25.84
C ARG A 482 -13.16 -15.83 -27.03
N PRO A 483 -13.64 -14.57 -26.97
CA PRO A 483 -13.52 -13.62 -28.07
C PRO A 483 -12.07 -13.30 -28.40
N THR A 484 -11.81 -12.79 -29.59
CA THR A 484 -10.45 -12.44 -30.02
C THR A 484 -9.82 -11.35 -29.15
N LYS A 485 -8.49 -11.25 -29.15
CA LYS A 485 -7.76 -10.19 -28.41
C LYS A 485 -8.17 -8.79 -28.85
N ASP A 486 -8.43 -8.58 -30.14
CA ASP A 486 -8.89 -7.30 -30.68
C ASP A 486 -10.29 -6.94 -30.18
N GLN A 487 -11.22 -7.89 -30.21
CA GLN A 487 -12.57 -7.71 -29.69
C GLN A 487 -12.56 -7.34 -28.19
N ARG A 488 -11.80 -8.07 -27.36
CA ARG A 488 -11.65 -7.72 -25.93
C ARG A 488 -11.05 -6.33 -25.71
N ARG A 489 -10.12 -5.90 -26.57
CA ARG A 489 -9.53 -4.56 -26.51
C ARG A 489 -10.57 -3.49 -26.83
N LYS A 490 -11.34 -3.68 -27.91
CA LYS A 490 -12.44 -2.78 -28.31
C LYS A 490 -13.51 -2.70 -27.22
N GLN A 491 -13.92 -3.84 -26.69
CA GLN A 491 -14.90 -3.92 -25.59
C GLN A 491 -14.47 -3.07 -24.39
N ARG A 492 -13.23 -3.21 -23.91
CA ARG A 492 -12.72 -2.38 -22.80
C ARG A 492 -12.67 -0.89 -23.14
N ALA A 493 -12.29 -0.54 -24.36
CA ALA A 493 -12.27 0.85 -24.79
C ALA A 493 -13.68 1.46 -24.78
N PHE A 494 -14.68 0.70 -25.24
CA PHE A 494 -16.08 1.13 -25.20
C PHE A 494 -16.66 1.16 -23.79
N GLU A 495 -16.32 0.22 -22.91
CA GLU A 495 -16.72 0.25 -21.50
C GLU A 495 -16.24 1.53 -20.80
N VAL A 496 -14.95 1.86 -20.94
CA VAL A 496 -14.37 3.09 -20.34
C VAL A 496 -15.02 4.35 -20.91
N LEU A 497 -15.23 4.37 -22.23
CA LEU A 497 -15.87 5.49 -22.90
C LEU A 497 -17.34 5.63 -22.45
N ALA A 498 -18.06 4.53 -22.30
CA ALA A 498 -19.45 4.54 -21.88
C ALA A 498 -19.61 4.96 -20.42
N GLU A 499 -18.70 4.55 -19.53
CA GLU A 499 -18.67 5.00 -18.14
C GLU A 499 -18.45 6.52 -18.06
N LYS A 500 -17.48 7.05 -18.82
CA LYS A 500 -17.24 8.50 -18.92
C LYS A 500 -18.45 9.27 -19.44
N VAL A 501 -19.12 8.74 -20.48
CA VAL A 501 -20.36 9.35 -21.01
C VAL A 501 -21.49 9.28 -20.00
N TRP A 502 -21.67 8.14 -19.33
CA TRP A 502 -22.74 7.93 -18.35
C TRP A 502 -22.62 8.86 -17.14
N GLU A 503 -21.41 9.10 -16.65
CA GLU A 503 -21.16 10.01 -15.53
C GLU A 503 -21.50 11.46 -15.86
N ALA A 504 -21.34 11.87 -17.12
CA ALA A 504 -21.63 13.22 -17.58
C ALA A 504 -23.10 13.43 -17.99
N LEU A 505 -23.88 12.36 -18.18
CA LEU A 505 -25.28 12.49 -18.58
C LEU A 505 -26.20 12.89 -17.42
N PRO A 506 -27.07 13.89 -17.60
CA PRO A 506 -28.08 14.27 -16.60
C PRO A 506 -29.22 13.24 -16.51
N GLN A 507 -29.85 13.16 -15.34
CA GLN A 507 -31.07 12.35 -15.11
C GLN A 507 -32.36 13.15 -15.33
N GLU A 508 -32.38 14.38 -14.81
CA GLU A 508 -33.59 15.19 -14.74
C GLU A 508 -33.76 16.11 -15.95
N SER A 509 -32.66 16.50 -16.59
CA SER A 509 -32.66 17.35 -17.79
C SER A 509 -32.17 16.60 -19.02
N TYR A 510 -32.38 17.20 -20.19
CA TYR A 510 -31.76 16.78 -21.44
C TYR A 510 -30.49 17.60 -21.70
N LEU A 511 -29.49 16.94 -22.30
CA LEU A 511 -28.26 17.59 -22.77
C LEU A 511 -28.05 17.27 -24.24
N GLU A 512 -27.69 18.28 -25.02
CA GLU A 512 -27.43 18.12 -26.45
C GLU A 512 -26.13 17.32 -26.68
N PHE A 513 -26.16 16.36 -27.60
CA PHE A 513 -25.09 15.37 -27.71
C PHE A 513 -23.74 15.96 -28.19
N ARG A 514 -23.73 17.05 -28.97
CA ARG A 514 -22.49 17.73 -29.40
C ARG A 514 -21.92 18.54 -28.26
N GLU A 515 -22.76 19.21 -27.48
CA GLU A 515 -22.33 19.87 -26.26
C GLU A 515 -21.65 18.88 -25.31
N LEU A 516 -22.26 17.71 -25.10
CA LEU A 516 -21.65 16.62 -24.34
C LEU A 516 -20.34 16.11 -24.97
N ALA A 517 -20.26 16.06 -26.30
CA ALA A 517 -19.06 15.62 -27.00
C ALA A 517 -17.90 16.61 -26.85
N ASP A 518 -18.21 17.90 -26.90
CA ASP A 518 -17.26 19.00 -26.71
C ASP A 518 -16.80 19.07 -25.25
N GLN A 519 -17.72 18.97 -24.28
CA GLN A 519 -17.39 18.94 -22.85
C GLN A 519 -16.45 17.79 -22.47
N LEU A 520 -16.58 16.63 -23.13
CA LEU A 520 -15.76 15.46 -22.84
C LEU A 520 -14.53 15.34 -23.75
N GLU A 521 -14.35 16.23 -24.71
CA GLU A 521 -13.30 16.20 -25.76
C GLU A 521 -13.27 14.88 -26.53
N ILE A 522 -14.44 14.37 -26.94
CA ILE A 522 -14.59 13.08 -27.62
C ILE A 522 -15.21 13.29 -29.00
N SER A 523 -14.66 12.64 -30.04
CA SER A 523 -15.25 12.72 -31.38
C SER A 523 -16.67 12.15 -31.43
N THR A 524 -17.58 12.83 -32.13
CA THR A 524 -18.97 12.40 -32.36
C THR A 524 -19.10 10.97 -32.88
N ARG A 525 -18.18 10.51 -33.74
CA ARG A 525 -18.12 9.12 -34.24
C ARG A 525 -18.01 8.07 -33.14
N SER A 526 -17.36 8.40 -32.04
CA SER A 526 -17.18 7.49 -30.89
C SER A 526 -18.47 7.39 -30.07
N PHE A 527 -19.25 8.48 -29.97
CA PHE A 527 -20.58 8.46 -29.34
C PHE A 527 -21.56 7.55 -30.09
N PHE A 528 -21.59 7.62 -31.43
CA PHE A 528 -22.45 6.77 -32.26
C PHE A 528 -22.14 5.26 -32.16
N ARG A 529 -21.06 4.86 -31.45
CA ARG A 529 -20.81 3.45 -31.14
C ARG A 529 -21.45 2.99 -29.83
N ILE A 530 -21.74 3.91 -28.91
CA ILE A 530 -22.19 3.59 -27.55
C ILE A 530 -23.64 3.99 -27.33
N LEU A 531 -24.02 5.21 -27.72
CA LEU A 531 -25.38 5.73 -27.50
C LEU A 531 -26.46 4.80 -28.07
N PRO A 532 -26.32 4.26 -29.29
CA PRO A 532 -27.34 3.35 -29.81
C PRO A 532 -27.49 2.06 -29.00
N VAL A 533 -26.39 1.55 -28.43
CA VAL A 533 -26.42 0.35 -27.57
C VAL A 533 -27.12 0.67 -26.25
N LEU A 534 -26.81 1.81 -25.65
CA LEU A 534 -27.46 2.27 -24.42
C LEU A 534 -28.97 2.51 -24.63
N GLN A 535 -29.35 3.14 -25.74
CA GLN A 535 -30.74 3.41 -26.08
C GLN A 535 -31.50 2.12 -26.43
N GLY A 536 -30.91 1.23 -27.22
CA GLY A 536 -31.51 -0.06 -27.56
C GLY A 536 -31.78 -0.95 -26.34
N HIS A 537 -31.05 -0.74 -25.25
CA HIS A 537 -31.29 -1.37 -23.96
C HIS A 537 -32.15 -0.52 -23.00
N GLY A 538 -32.67 0.63 -23.46
CA GLY A 538 -33.50 1.52 -22.67
C GLY A 538 -32.82 2.04 -21.41
N LEU A 539 -31.52 2.32 -21.49
CA LEU A 539 -30.72 2.92 -20.40
C LEU A 539 -30.65 4.45 -20.51
N ILE A 540 -30.80 4.96 -21.73
CA ILE A 540 -30.87 6.40 -22.03
C ILE A 540 -32.12 6.67 -22.87
N GLU A 541 -32.65 7.89 -22.75
CA GLU A 541 -33.68 8.43 -23.64
C GLU A 541 -33.02 9.44 -24.57
N MET A 542 -33.36 9.38 -25.86
CA MET A 542 -32.87 10.31 -26.88
C MET A 542 -34.04 10.93 -27.62
N ARG A 543 -34.06 12.26 -27.73
CA ARG A 543 -35.05 13.03 -28.49
C ARG A 543 -34.41 13.69 -29.69
N SER A 544 -35.02 13.56 -30.86
CA SER A 544 -34.54 14.24 -32.07
C SER A 544 -34.92 15.72 -32.03
N LEU A 545 -33.94 16.59 -32.16
CA LEU A 545 -34.16 18.05 -32.30
C LEU A 545 -34.34 18.48 -33.75
N ASN A 546 -34.21 17.55 -34.70
CA ASN A 546 -34.41 17.86 -36.11
C ASN A 546 -35.90 18.09 -36.37
N ARG A 547 -36.30 19.35 -36.55
CA ARG A 547 -37.55 19.68 -37.26
C ARG A 547 -37.39 19.25 -38.71
N ASP A 548 -38.48 18.78 -39.34
CA ASP A 548 -38.59 18.40 -40.77
C ASP A 548 -38.16 19.54 -41.72
N THR A 549 -36.87 19.84 -41.75
CA THR A 549 -36.28 20.88 -42.58
C THR A 549 -35.23 20.21 -43.45
N ARG A 550 -35.43 20.34 -44.77
CA ARG A 550 -34.62 19.77 -45.85
C ARG A 550 -33.15 20.23 -45.88
N SER A 551 -32.56 20.67 -44.77
CA SER A 551 -31.17 21.13 -44.73
C SER A 551 -30.22 19.99 -44.38
N LYS A 552 -29.09 19.92 -45.10
CA LYS A 552 -27.96 18.99 -44.89
C LYS A 552 -27.15 19.30 -43.62
N HIS A 553 -27.75 19.89 -42.59
CA HIS A 553 -27.04 20.22 -41.36
C HIS A 553 -27.28 19.12 -40.32
N GLY A 554 -26.17 18.66 -39.74
CA GLY A 554 -26.08 17.35 -39.09
C GLY A 554 -27.15 17.12 -38.02
N LYS A 555 -27.49 15.85 -37.83
CA LYS A 555 -28.49 15.40 -36.85
C LYS A 555 -28.12 15.91 -35.45
N SER A 556 -29.09 16.48 -34.73
CA SER A 556 -28.97 16.87 -33.32
C SER A 556 -29.94 16.08 -32.44
N TYR A 557 -29.46 15.67 -31.28
CA TYR A 557 -30.17 14.82 -30.34
C TYR A 557 -29.97 15.34 -28.92
N ASP A 558 -31.06 15.37 -28.17
CA ASP A 558 -31.08 15.59 -26.74
C ASP A 558 -31.07 14.26 -26.01
N ILE A 559 -30.19 14.11 -25.02
CA ILE A 559 -29.94 12.84 -24.33
C ILE A 559 -30.08 13.03 -22.82
N ARG A 560 -30.74 12.05 -22.19
CA ARG A 560 -30.72 11.90 -20.73
C ARG A 560 -30.54 10.44 -20.33
N ARG A 561 -29.99 10.18 -19.15
CA ARG A 561 -29.91 8.82 -18.58
C ARG A 561 -31.14 8.51 -17.73
N ILE A 562 -31.61 7.26 -17.79
CA ILE A 562 -32.79 6.81 -17.05
C ILE A 562 -32.42 6.25 -15.68
N GLY A 563 -31.28 5.55 -15.57
CA GLY A 563 -30.82 4.91 -14.33
C GLY A 563 -29.84 5.74 -13.52
N THR A 564 -29.53 5.25 -12.32
CA THR A 564 -28.47 5.80 -11.46
C THR A 564 -27.12 5.21 -11.78
N VAL A 565 -27.08 3.94 -12.15
CA VAL A 565 -25.83 3.20 -12.36
C VAL A 565 -25.71 2.65 -13.77
N LEU A 566 -24.46 2.54 -14.23
CA LEU A 566 -24.09 1.76 -15.38
C LEU A 566 -23.19 0.61 -14.93
N VAL A 567 -23.60 -0.61 -15.27
CA VAL A 567 -22.80 -1.81 -15.07
C VAL A 567 -22.04 -2.15 -16.36
N PRO A 568 -20.95 -2.95 -16.31
CA PRO A 568 -20.28 -3.39 -17.52
C PRO A 568 -21.20 -4.22 -18.42
N ILE A 569 -21.53 -3.71 -19.62
CA ILE A 569 -22.37 -4.39 -20.63
C ILE A 569 -21.59 -4.63 -21.94
N LEU A 570 -22.13 -5.44 -22.84
CA LEU A 570 -21.51 -5.76 -24.13
C LEU A 570 -21.72 -4.62 -25.15
N TYR A 571 -20.64 -4.12 -25.75
CA TYR A 571 -20.66 -3.09 -26.81
C TYR A 571 -20.15 -3.61 -28.15
N VAL A 572 -19.34 -4.66 -28.16
CA VAL A 572 -18.78 -5.22 -29.39
C VAL A 572 -19.85 -6.02 -30.14
N MET A 573 -20.23 -5.50 -31.30
CA MET A 573 -21.21 -6.11 -32.19
C MET A 573 -20.53 -7.00 -33.25
N PRO A 574 -21.21 -8.06 -33.73
CA PRO A 574 -20.81 -8.79 -34.95
C PRO A 574 -20.71 -7.84 -36.14
N LYS A 575 -19.76 -8.09 -37.06
CA LYS A 575 -19.53 -7.23 -38.24
C LYS A 575 -20.78 -7.04 -39.10
N GLU A 576 -21.59 -8.09 -39.23
CA GLU A 576 -22.82 -8.13 -40.03
C GLU A 576 -23.90 -7.17 -39.50
N MET A 577 -23.94 -6.94 -38.19
CA MET A 577 -24.89 -6.01 -37.58
C MET A 577 -24.45 -4.55 -37.71
N GLY A 578 -23.15 -4.27 -37.86
CA GLY A 578 -22.61 -2.90 -37.81
C GLY A 578 -23.20 -1.92 -38.83
N HIS A 579 -23.44 -2.38 -40.06
CA HIS A 579 -24.02 -1.55 -41.13
C HIS A 579 -25.54 -1.38 -41.02
N ARG A 580 -26.25 -2.40 -40.53
CA ARG A 580 -27.71 -2.36 -40.33
C ARG A 580 -28.08 -1.60 -39.06
N PHE A 581 -27.22 -1.62 -38.05
CA PHE A 581 -27.47 -1.07 -36.72
C PHE A 581 -27.74 0.44 -36.72
N ALA A 582 -26.94 1.24 -37.44
CA ALA A 582 -27.15 2.69 -37.50
C ALA A 582 -28.50 3.03 -38.14
N ARG A 583 -28.90 2.32 -39.20
CA ARG A 583 -30.17 2.53 -39.89
C ARG A 583 -31.38 2.09 -39.05
N ILE A 584 -31.28 0.95 -38.36
CA ILE A 584 -32.32 0.44 -37.45
C ILE A 584 -32.51 1.39 -36.27
N TRP A 585 -31.39 1.86 -35.69
CA TRP A 585 -31.40 2.80 -34.57
C TRP A 585 -32.01 4.16 -34.95
N GLU A 586 -31.68 4.70 -36.12
CA GLU A 586 -32.27 5.95 -36.60
C GLU A 586 -33.78 5.84 -36.81
N ASN A 587 -34.27 4.71 -37.33
CA ASN A 587 -35.69 4.45 -37.48
C ASN A 587 -36.41 4.36 -36.12
N GLN A 588 -35.76 3.78 -35.10
CA GLN A 588 -36.31 3.71 -33.74
C GLN A 588 -36.48 5.11 -33.13
N ILE A 589 -35.49 5.99 -33.26
CA ILE A 589 -35.62 7.38 -32.76
C ILE A 589 -36.71 8.14 -33.52
N ALA A 590 -36.80 7.97 -34.84
CA ALA A 590 -37.80 8.66 -35.66
C ALA A 590 -39.25 8.20 -35.37
N SER A 591 -39.43 6.98 -34.87
CA SER A 591 -40.74 6.44 -34.47
C SER A 591 -41.23 6.92 -33.10
N VAL A 592 -40.34 7.46 -32.26
CA VAL A 592 -40.69 8.08 -30.97
C VAL A 592 -40.99 9.55 -31.23
N LYS A 593 -42.23 9.86 -31.62
CA LYS A 593 -42.74 11.23 -31.74
C LYS A 593 -43.18 11.78 -30.39
#